data_AF-A0A819WRA4-F1
#
_entry.id   AF-A0A819WRA4-F1
#
_cell.length_a   1.000
_cell.length_b   1.000
_cell.length_c   1.000
_cell.angle_alpha   90.00
_cell.angle_beta   90.00
_cell.angle_gamma   90.00
#
_symmetry.space_group_name_H-M   'P 1'
#
loop_
_entity.id
_entity.type
_entity.pdbx_description
1 polymer ?
#
loop_
_entity_poly.entity_id
_entity_poly.type
_entity_poly.pdbx_seq_one_letter_code
_entity_poly.pdbx_strand_id
1 'polypeptide(L)'
;MELVVGIAAVQLARTLGMRVIGTASTEQGLQAIRDQGAHLAVNHKTEGYLKEIANASINNEGIDLILEMLANVNLNADLQLLKSCVGRVVVIGNRGTVDINPRL
;
A
#
# COMPACT_ATOMS: atom_id res chain seq x y z
N MET A 1 -16.90 0.79 2.78
CA MET A 1 -16.56 2.22 2.57
C MET A 1 -15.11 2.41 2.10
N GLU A 2 -14.15 1.60 2.56
CA GLU A 2 -12.71 1.70 2.20
C GLU A 2 -12.40 1.46 0.70
N LEU A 3 -13.21 0.67 -0.01
CA LEU A 3 -13.00 0.37 -1.43
C LEU A 3 -13.09 1.62 -2.33
N VAL A 4 -13.91 2.63 -2.01
CA VAL A 4 -14.17 3.75 -2.93
C VAL A 4 -12.92 4.64 -3.09
N VAL A 5 -12.24 4.95 -1.98
CA VAL A 5 -11.02 5.77 -2.01
C VAL A 5 -9.85 4.99 -2.60
N GLY A 6 -9.70 3.70 -2.25
CA GLY A 6 -8.66 2.84 -2.80
C GLY A 6 -8.78 2.68 -4.32
N ILE A 7 -9.99 2.45 -4.84
CA ILE A 7 -10.24 2.34 -6.28
C ILE A 7 -9.90 3.65 -7.00
N ALA A 8 -10.34 4.79 -6.48
CA ALA A 8 -10.03 6.10 -7.07
C ALA A 8 -8.52 6.36 -7.09
N ALA A 9 -7.80 5.99 -6.02
CA ALA A 9 -6.35 6.11 -5.96
C ALA A 9 -5.65 5.24 -7.02
N VAL A 10 -6.09 3.99 -7.22
CA VAL A 10 -5.56 3.11 -8.27
C VAL A 10 -5.75 3.76 -9.63
N GLN A 11 -6.96 4.23 -9.94
CA GLN A 11 -7.27 4.87 -11.23
C GLN A 11 -6.40 6.11 -11.48
N LEU A 12 -6.28 7.01 -10.50
CA LEU A 12 -5.46 8.21 -10.62
C LEU A 12 -3.98 7.87 -10.81
N ALA A 13 -3.43 6.96 -10.01
CA ALA A 13 -2.03 6.54 -10.12
C ALA A 13 -1.74 5.89 -11.49
N ARG A 14 -2.69 5.11 -12.01
CA ARG A 14 -2.60 4.53 -13.36
C ARG A 14 -2.59 5.60 -14.46
N THR A 15 -3.45 6.61 -14.36
CA THR A 15 -3.45 7.74 -15.31
C THR A 15 -2.13 8.52 -15.28
N LEU A 16 -1.49 8.61 -14.12
CA LEU A 16 -0.18 9.26 -13.95
C LEU A 16 1.01 8.38 -14.37
N GLY A 17 0.77 7.18 -14.92
CA GLY A 17 1.83 6.28 -15.37
C GLY A 17 2.62 5.60 -14.24
N MET A 18 2.08 5.61 -13.02
CA MET A 18 2.74 4.98 -11.86
C MET A 18 2.60 3.46 -11.91
N ARG A 19 3.57 2.77 -11.31
CA ARG A 19 3.40 1.37 -10.90
C ARG A 19 2.55 1.33 -9.64
N VAL A 20 1.52 0.49 -9.65
CA VAL A 20 0.47 0.49 -8.62
C VAL A 20 0.35 -0.90 -8.01
N ILE A 21 0.45 -0.96 -6.68
CA ILE A 21 0.24 -2.15 -5.86
C ILE A 21 -0.94 -1.83 -4.95
N GLY A 22 -1.94 -2.72 -4.88
CA GLY A 22 -3.06 -2.57 -3.95
C GLY A 22 -3.13 -3.74 -2.98
N THR A 23 -3.70 -3.51 -1.79
CA THR A 23 -3.92 -4.57 -0.80
C THR A 23 -5.40 -4.72 -0.47
N ALA A 24 -5.83 -5.96 -0.23
CA ALA A 24 -7.18 -6.27 0.26
C ALA A 24 -7.16 -7.53 1.13
N SER A 25 -8.21 -7.77 1.89
CA SER A 25 -8.30 -8.94 2.77
C SER A 25 -9.11 -10.12 2.20
N THR A 26 -9.77 -9.93 1.06
CA THR A 26 -10.68 -10.90 0.45
C THR A 26 -10.39 -11.01 -1.05
N GLU A 27 -10.65 -12.18 -1.64
CA GLU A 27 -10.43 -12.38 -3.08
C GLU A 27 -11.26 -11.41 -3.92
N GLN A 28 -12.49 -11.13 -3.51
CA GLN A 28 -13.33 -10.15 -4.18
C GLN A 28 -12.73 -8.74 -4.17
N GLY A 29 -12.08 -8.35 -3.06
CA GLY A 29 -11.35 -7.08 -2.98
C GLY A 29 -10.09 -7.05 -3.85
N LEU A 30 -9.35 -8.17 -3.89
CA LEU A 30 -8.18 -8.30 -4.76
C LEU A 30 -8.58 -8.23 -6.24
N GLN A 31 -9.65 -8.91 -6.62
CA GLN A 31 -10.17 -8.84 -7.98
C GLN A 31 -10.61 -7.42 -8.33
N ALA A 32 -11.34 -6.75 -7.44
CA ALA A 32 -11.73 -5.36 -7.65
C ALA A 32 -10.51 -4.45 -7.87
N ILE A 33 -9.43 -4.62 -7.09
CA ILE A 33 -8.18 -3.85 -7.28
C ILE A 33 -7.53 -4.13 -8.65
N ARG A 34 -7.50 -5.40 -9.08
CA ARG A 34 -6.97 -5.80 -10.40
C ARG A 34 -7.80 -5.21 -11.53
N ASP A 35 -9.13 -5.26 -11.43
CA ASP A 35 -10.06 -4.75 -12.43
C ASP A 35 -9.90 -3.23 -12.64
N GLN A 36 -9.44 -2.50 -11.63
CA GLN A 36 -9.16 -1.06 -11.72
C GLN A 36 -7.76 -0.74 -12.26
N GLY A 37 -6.94 -1.76 -12.55
CA GLY A 37 -5.66 -1.62 -13.23
C GLY A 37 -4.44 -1.67 -12.32
N ALA A 38 -4.56 -2.10 -11.06
CA ALA A 38 -3.37 -2.35 -10.25
C ALA A 38 -2.46 -3.41 -10.92
N HIS A 39 -1.14 -3.20 -10.87
CA HIS A 39 -0.17 -4.13 -11.45
C HIS A 39 0.02 -5.37 -10.57
N LEU A 40 -0.23 -5.22 -9.28
CA LEU A 40 -0.19 -6.28 -8.29
C LEU A 40 -1.28 -6.03 -7.25
N ALA A 41 -1.97 -7.09 -6.83
CA ALA A 41 -2.91 -7.08 -5.72
C ALA A 41 -2.49 -8.14 -4.70
N VAL A 42 -2.21 -7.70 -3.48
CA VAL A 42 -1.63 -8.54 -2.42
C VAL A 42 -2.62 -8.69 -1.26
N ASN A 43 -2.75 -9.90 -0.71
CA ASN A 43 -3.56 -10.11 0.48
C ASN A 43 -2.79 -9.67 1.73
N HIS A 44 -3.22 -8.61 2.43
CA HIS A 44 -2.50 -8.16 3.64
C HIS A 44 -2.67 -9.10 4.85
N LYS A 45 -3.51 -10.16 4.74
CA LYS A 45 -3.64 -11.20 5.76
C LYS A 45 -2.68 -12.37 5.57
N THR A 46 -2.03 -12.50 4.40
CA THR A 46 -1.11 -13.61 4.14
C THR A 46 0.25 -13.34 4.78
N GLU A 47 0.84 -14.39 5.32
CA GLU A 47 2.20 -14.31 5.84
C GLU A 47 3.18 -13.92 4.72
N GLY A 48 4.09 -12.98 5.03
CA GLY A 48 5.10 -12.53 4.07
C GLY A 48 4.61 -11.52 3.03
N TYR A 49 3.40 -10.98 3.13
CA TYR A 49 2.87 -10.00 2.16
C TYR A 49 3.78 -8.76 1.99
N LEU A 50 4.42 -8.28 3.07
CA LEU A 50 5.37 -7.17 3.01
C LEU A 50 6.56 -7.48 2.10
N LYS A 51 7.05 -8.72 2.13
CA LYS A 51 8.15 -9.17 1.27
C LYS A 51 7.71 -9.24 -0.20
N GLU A 52 6.47 -9.65 -0.44
CA GLU A 52 5.88 -9.63 -1.79
C GLU A 52 5.79 -8.19 -2.34
N ILE A 53 5.34 -7.24 -1.52
CA ILE A 53 5.30 -5.81 -1.90
C ILE A 53 6.72 -5.27 -2.15
N ALA A 54 7.68 -5.57 -1.26
CA ALA A 54 9.07 -5.13 -1.41
C ALA A 54 9.70 -5.67 -2.71
N ASN A 55 9.50 -6.95 -3.02
CA ASN A 55 9.99 -7.57 -4.25
C ASN A 55 9.33 -6.98 -5.52
N ALA A 56 8.14 -6.40 -5.39
CA ALA A 56 7.43 -5.77 -6.50
C ALA A 56 7.86 -4.31 -6.74
N SER A 57 8.68 -3.73 -5.85
CA SER A 57 9.26 -2.40 -6.00
C SER A 57 10.24 -2.35 -7.18
N ILE A 58 10.41 -1.15 -7.75
CA ILE A 58 11.31 -0.94 -8.88
C ILE A 58 12.74 -0.99 -8.35
N ASN A 59 13.60 -1.80 -8.98
CA ASN A 59 15.02 -1.97 -8.63
C ASN A 59 15.28 -2.37 -7.16
N ASN A 60 14.29 -2.91 -6.45
CA ASN A 60 14.38 -3.20 -5.02
C ASN A 60 14.70 -1.94 -4.17
N GLU A 61 14.27 -0.77 -4.63
CA GLU A 61 14.53 0.52 -3.96
C GLU A 61 13.44 0.88 -2.94
N GLY A 62 12.34 0.12 -2.85
CA GLY A 62 11.20 0.43 -1.97
C GLY A 62 10.08 1.22 -2.67
N ILE A 63 9.10 1.68 -1.88
CA ILE A 63 7.87 2.32 -2.35
C ILE A 63 7.99 3.85 -2.23
N ASP A 64 7.72 4.57 -3.31
CA ASP A 64 7.77 6.04 -3.33
C ASP A 64 6.61 6.69 -2.58
N LEU A 65 5.42 6.10 -2.64
CA LEU A 65 4.19 6.63 -2.05
C LEU A 65 3.27 5.50 -1.55
N ILE A 66 2.90 5.55 -0.28
CA ILE A 66 1.90 4.66 0.35
C ILE A 66 0.69 5.50 0.76
N LEU A 67 -0.50 5.03 0.42
CA LEU A 67 -1.77 5.64 0.82
C LEU A 67 -2.42 4.75 1.88
N GLU A 68 -2.30 5.14 3.15
CA GLU A 68 -2.65 4.25 4.27
C GLU A 68 -4.06 4.53 4.82
N MET A 69 -4.88 3.48 4.89
CA MET A 69 -6.31 3.56 5.27
C MET A 69 -6.58 3.14 6.71
N LEU A 70 -5.64 2.44 7.36
CA LEU A 70 -5.74 1.93 8.72
C LEU A 70 -4.40 2.10 9.46
N ALA A 71 -3.96 3.35 9.60
CA ALA A 71 -2.61 3.68 10.10
C ALA A 71 -2.32 3.15 11.50
N ASN A 72 -3.31 3.03 12.39
CA ASN A 72 -3.14 2.44 13.72
C ASN A 72 -2.70 0.97 13.71
N VAL A 73 -2.78 0.30 12.57
CA VAL A 73 -2.33 -1.10 12.40
C VAL A 73 -1.07 -1.18 11.55
N ASN A 74 -1.02 -0.45 10.43
CA ASN A 74 -0.04 -0.73 9.37
C ASN A 74 1.14 0.25 9.33
N LEU A 75 1.03 1.46 9.89
CA LEU A 75 1.98 2.54 9.63
C LEU A 75 3.44 2.16 9.91
N ASN A 76 3.71 1.45 11.02
CA ASN A 76 5.07 1.04 11.35
C ASN A 76 5.66 0.01 10.35
N ALA A 77 4.82 -0.82 9.74
CA ALA A 77 5.24 -1.72 8.66
C ALA A 77 5.41 -0.96 7.33
N ASP A 78 4.52 -0.01 7.04
CA ASP A 78 4.59 0.82 5.83
C ASP A 78 5.90 1.61 5.75
N LEU A 79 6.37 2.14 6.89
CA LEU A 79 7.65 2.86 6.96
C LEU A 79 8.85 1.99 6.52
N GLN A 80 8.80 0.67 6.70
CA GLN A 80 9.86 -0.26 6.29
C GLN A 80 9.85 -0.55 4.78
N LEU A 81 8.71 -0.32 4.13
CA LEU A 81 8.55 -0.51 2.70
C LEU A 81 8.99 0.73 1.91
N LEU A 82 9.14 1.87 2.57
CA LEU A 82 9.44 3.13 1.90
C LEU A 82 10.82 3.13 1.26
N LYS A 83 10.89 3.80 0.11
CA LYS A 83 12.16 4.13 -0.52
C LYS A 83 12.96 5.11 0.33
N SER A 84 14.23 4.78 0.57
CA SER A 84 15.15 5.63 1.33
C SER A 84 15.18 7.06 0.79
N CYS A 85 15.08 8.03 1.70
CA CYS A 85 15.18 9.48 1.46
C CYS A 85 14.02 10.17 0.72
N VAL A 86 13.16 9.47 -0.02
CA VAL A 86 12.08 10.10 -0.83
C VAL A 86 10.68 9.51 -0.62
N GLY A 87 10.60 8.34 0.00
CA GLY A 87 9.33 7.66 0.28
C GLY A 87 8.43 8.49 1.19
N ARG A 88 7.12 8.45 0.91
CA ARG A 88 6.09 9.15 1.71
C ARG A 88 4.95 8.20 2.04
N VAL A 89 4.49 8.23 3.29
CA VAL A 89 3.18 7.67 3.68
C VAL A 89 2.19 8.81 3.84
N VAL A 90 1.06 8.71 3.16
CA VAL A 90 -0.08 9.62 3.33
C VAL A 90 -1.13 8.88 4.14
N VAL A 91 -1.33 9.31 5.38
CA VAL A 91 -2.36 8.76 6.26
C VAL A 91 -3.71 9.34 5.86
N ILE A 92 -4.60 8.48 5.35
CA ILE A 92 -5.96 8.83 4.96
C ILE A 92 -6.95 8.37 6.03
N GLY A 93 -6.72 7.20 6.63
CA GLY A 93 -7.59 6.64 7.67
C GLY A 93 -6.81 6.16 8.89
N ASN A 94 -7.38 6.39 10.07
CA ASN A 94 -6.83 5.98 11.35
C ASN A 94 -7.96 5.79 12.37
N ARG A 95 -7.91 4.71 13.16
CA ARG A 95 -8.95 4.37 14.17
C ARG A 95 -8.41 4.30 15.61
N GLY A 96 -7.17 4.72 15.85
CA GLY A 96 -6.57 4.67 17.18
C GLY A 96 -5.23 5.36 17.27
N THR A 97 -4.51 5.15 18.37
CA THR A 97 -3.10 5.54 18.50
C THR A 97 -2.23 4.58 17.69
N VAL A 98 -1.02 5.03 17.35
CA VAL A 98 -0.03 4.22 16.66
C VAL A 98 1.34 4.46 17.28
N ASP A 99 2.05 3.37 17.54
CA ASP A 99 3.45 3.42 17.92
C ASP A 99 4.29 3.14 16.68
N ILE A 100 5.31 3.98 16.46
CA ILE A 100 6.25 3.83 15.36
C ILE A 100 7.68 3.80 15.88
N ASN A 101 8.54 3.03 15.22
CA ASN A 101 9.99 3.11 15.43
C ASN A 101 10.61 4.01 14.35
N PRO A 102 11.07 5.23 14.69
CA PRO A 102 11.62 6.17 13.71
C PRO A 102 13.02 5.80 13.21
N ARG A 103 13.63 4.71 13.70
CA ARG A 103 14.94 4.22 13.26
C ARG A 103 14.89 3.13 12.20
N LEU A 104 13.68 2.71 11.79
CA LEU A 104 13.49 1.72 10.74
C LEU A 104 14.17 2.12 9.44
#